data_AF-A0A2M7AMW0-F1
#
_entry.id   AF-A0A2M7AMW0-F1
#
_cell.length_a   1.000
_cell.length_b   1.000
_cell.length_c   1.000
_cell.angle_alpha   90.00
_cell.angle_beta   90.00
_cell.angle_gamma   90.00
#
_symmetry.space_group_name_H-M   'P 1'
#
loop_
_entity.id
_entity.type
_entity.pdbx_description
1 polymer ?
#
loop_
_entity_poly.entity_id
_entity_poly.type
_entity_poly.pdbx_seq_one_letter_code
_entity_poly.pdbx_strand_id
1 'polypeptide(L)'
;MAIKIDEEKCTGCGHCMENCPNRAIFLVDNKAVINEDNCDDCGICVSVCPQQAIHIEEQKIKSEYPVMPVRTTKKDLTRVSSLKPERRKTGLIDFFNAVGDAVEVLGKVGKIIGRSGGQGRSFSGKRNFGRGVQRRRRGR
;
A
#
# COMPACT_ATOMS: atom_id res chain seq x y z
N MET A 1 -15.60 13.27 4.16
CA MET A 1 -16.25 11.98 4.51
C MET A 1 -15.78 11.67 5.91
N ALA A 2 -16.61 11.07 6.77
CA ALA A 2 -16.19 10.76 8.13
C ALA A 2 -16.63 9.33 8.48
N ILE A 3 -15.73 8.56 9.09
CA ILE A 3 -16.06 7.23 9.59
C ILE A 3 -16.82 7.37 10.92
N LYS A 4 -18.00 6.75 11.01
CA LYS A 4 -18.80 6.68 12.24
C LYS A 4 -19.02 5.26 12.69
N ILE A 5 -19.24 5.11 14.01
CA ILE A 5 -19.50 3.84 14.68
C ILE A 5 -20.92 3.88 15.25
N ASP A 6 -21.71 2.87 14.93
CA ASP A 6 -23.01 2.58 15.52
C ASP A 6 -22.79 1.87 16.87
N GLU A 7 -23.04 2.59 17.96
CA GLU A 7 -22.85 2.08 19.31
C GLU A 7 -23.79 0.91 19.64
N GLU A 8 -24.97 0.82 19.04
CA GLU A 8 -25.92 -0.27 19.31
C GLU A 8 -25.41 -1.60 18.75
N LYS A 9 -24.82 -1.56 17.54
CA LYS A 9 -24.26 -2.75 16.89
C LYS A 9 -22.85 -3.09 17.33
N CYS A 10 -22.11 -2.12 17.86
CA CYS A 10 -20.73 -2.32 18.28
C CYS A 10 -20.65 -3.21 19.53
N THR A 11 -20.01 -4.37 19.41
CA THR A 11 -19.82 -5.32 20.52
C THR A 11 -18.48 -5.17 21.24
N GLY A 12 -17.62 -4.24 20.82
CA GLY A 12 -16.30 -4.06 21.42
C GLY A 12 -15.25 -5.11 21.04
N CYS A 13 -15.48 -5.89 19.97
CA CYS A 13 -14.60 -6.99 19.56
C CYS A 13 -13.15 -6.59 19.16
N GLY A 14 -12.84 -5.30 19.02
CA GLY A 14 -11.48 -4.79 18.80
C GLY A 14 -10.87 -5.02 17.41
N HIS A 15 -11.53 -5.72 16.49
CA HIS A 15 -10.97 -6.00 15.16
C HIS A 15 -10.64 -4.72 14.36
N CYS A 16 -11.44 -3.67 14.52
CA CYS A 16 -11.17 -2.38 13.89
C CYS A 16 -9.93 -1.69 14.46
N MET A 17 -9.66 -1.82 15.76
CA MET A 17 -8.45 -1.30 16.41
C MET A 17 -7.19 -2.00 15.87
N GLU A 18 -7.21 -3.34 15.80
CA GLU A 18 -6.04 -4.12 15.36
C GLU A 18 -5.65 -3.88 13.90
N ASN A 19 -6.64 -3.63 13.04
CA ASN A 19 -6.43 -3.43 11.61
C ASN A 19 -6.28 -1.96 11.19
N CYS A 20 -6.34 -1.01 12.14
CA CYS A 20 -6.18 0.40 11.83
C CYS A 20 -4.69 0.75 11.61
N PRO A 21 -4.25 1.11 10.39
CA PRO A 21 -2.84 1.41 10.13
C PRO A 21 -2.36 2.64 10.92
N ASN A 22 -3.25 3.59 11.16
CA ASN A 22 -2.95 4.85 11.84
C ASN A 22 -3.15 4.76 13.36
N ARG A 23 -3.63 3.61 13.87
CA ARG A 23 -3.99 3.42 15.29
C ARG A 23 -4.92 4.52 15.80
N ALA A 24 -5.87 4.94 14.97
CA ALA A 24 -6.84 5.97 15.28
C ALA A 24 -8.03 5.46 16.11
N ILE A 25 -8.14 4.14 16.35
CA ILE A 25 -9.30 3.54 17.01
C ILE A 25 -8.90 3.00 18.38
N PHE A 26 -9.67 3.39 19.40
CA PHE A 26 -9.51 2.99 20.79
C PHE A 26 -10.74 2.22 21.28
N LEU A 27 -10.59 1.46 22.36
CA LEU A 27 -11.69 0.79 23.04
C LEU A 27 -11.90 1.47 24.40
N VAL A 28 -13.08 2.05 24.58
CA VAL A 28 -13.52 2.67 25.84
C VAL A 28 -14.86 2.02 26.21
N ASP A 29 -14.98 1.49 27.42
CA ASP A 29 -16.21 0.83 27.89
C ASP A 29 -16.77 -0.26 26.96
N ASN A 30 -15.87 -1.07 26.37
CA ASN A 30 -16.20 -2.08 25.35
C ASN A 30 -16.88 -1.50 24.10
N LYS A 31 -16.69 -0.22 23.80
CA LYS A 31 -17.10 0.41 22.55
C LYS A 31 -15.88 0.98 21.84
N ALA A 32 -15.88 0.83 20.52
CA ALA A 32 -14.85 1.41 19.68
C ALA A 32 -15.09 2.92 19.55
N VAL A 33 -14.04 3.71 19.75
CA VAL A 33 -14.02 5.18 19.67
C VAL A 33 -12.94 5.58 18.68
N ILE A 34 -13.25 6.51 17.76
CA ILE A 34 -12.32 6.99 16.74
C ILE A 34 -11.75 8.32 17.18
N ASN A 35 -10.43 8.46 17.12
CA ASN A 35 -9.76 9.76 17.17
C ASN A 35 -9.71 10.35 15.76
N GLU A 36 -10.53 11.37 15.53
CA GLU A 36 -10.65 12.05 14.24
C GLU A 36 -9.34 12.69 13.78
N ASP A 37 -8.48 13.14 14.70
CA ASP A 37 -7.20 13.79 14.36
C ASP A 37 -6.20 12.83 13.68
N ASN A 38 -6.33 11.52 13.92
CA ASN A 38 -5.44 10.49 13.36
C ASN A 38 -6.11 9.65 12.26
N CYS A 39 -7.40 9.86 12.01
CA CYS A 39 -8.17 9.04 11.08
C CYS A 39 -8.09 9.63 9.66
N ASP A 40 -7.43 8.93 8.75
CA ASP A 40 -7.33 9.35 7.34
C ASP A 40 -8.49 8.81 6.46
N ASP A 41 -9.59 8.36 7.08
CA ASP A 41 -10.77 7.83 6.41
C ASP A 41 -10.51 6.68 5.40
N CYS A 42 -9.45 5.88 5.62
CA CYS A 42 -9.05 4.80 4.71
C CYS A 42 -10.08 3.67 4.54
N GLY A 43 -11.07 3.57 5.44
CA GLY A 43 -12.18 2.62 5.33
C GLY A 43 -11.88 1.16 5.69
N ILE A 44 -10.66 0.82 6.11
CA ILE A 44 -10.30 -0.57 6.47
C ILE A 44 -11.16 -1.09 7.63
N CYS A 45 -11.45 -0.24 8.61
CA CYS A 45 -12.29 -0.59 9.76
C CYS A 45 -13.72 -1.01 9.36
N VAL A 46 -14.25 -0.50 8.25
CA VAL A 46 -15.58 -0.85 7.72
C VAL A 46 -15.61 -2.30 7.23
N SER A 47 -14.57 -2.74 6.51
CA SER A 47 -14.53 -4.08 5.91
C SER A 47 -14.24 -5.19 6.92
N VAL A 48 -13.49 -4.88 7.99
CA VAL A 48 -13.11 -5.87 9.02
C VAL A 48 -14.13 -6.00 10.14
N CYS A 49 -15.10 -5.08 10.26
CA CYS A 49 -16.09 -5.11 11.34
C CYS A 49 -17.07 -6.27 11.15
N PRO A 50 -17.07 -7.31 12.01
CA PRO A 50 -17.96 -8.45 11.85
C PRO A 50 -19.43 -8.10 12.10
N GLN A 51 -19.69 -7.04 12.86
CA GLN A 51 -21.04 -6.55 13.17
C GLN A 51 -21.54 -5.51 12.19
N GLN A 52 -20.72 -5.10 11.20
CA GLN A 52 -21.03 -4.02 10.27
C GLN A 52 -21.48 -2.74 11.01
N ALA A 53 -20.91 -2.49 12.18
CA ALA A 53 -21.22 -1.37 13.04
C ALA A 53 -20.51 -0.07 12.62
N ILE A 54 -19.73 -0.07 11.55
CA ILE A 54 -18.92 1.07 11.13
C ILE A 54 -19.33 1.47 9.71
N HIS A 55 -19.62 2.75 9.50
CA HIS A 55 -20.09 3.29 8.22
C HIS A 55 -19.43 4.62 7.88
N ILE A 56 -19.37 4.95 6.60
CA ILE A 56 -18.83 6.22 6.10
C ILE A 56 -19.99 7.17 5.88
N GLU A 57 -19.99 8.31 6.58
CA GLU A 57 -20.96 9.37 6.36
C GLU A 57 -20.40 10.44 5.42
N GLU A 58 -21.15 10.70 4.36
CA GLU A 58 -20.94 11.88 3.53
C GLU A 58 -21.51 13.10 4.26
N GLN A 59 -20.64 14.04 4.61
CA GLN A 59 -21.08 15.34 5.10
C GLN A 59 -21.79 16.06 3.97
N LYS A 60 -23.12 16.19 4.09
CA LYS A 60 -23.91 17.04 3.20
C LYS A 60 -23.47 18.47 3.43
N ILE A 61 -22.63 18.99 2.54
CA ILE A 61 -22.35 20.41 2.46
C ILE A 61 -23.69 21.08 2.14
N LYS A 62 -24.29 21.77 3.12
CA LYS A 62 -25.44 22.63 2.88
C LYS A 62 -24.95 23.71 1.94
N SER A 63 -25.34 23.61 0.67
CA SER A 63 -24.98 24.53 -0.40
C SER A 63 -25.69 25.86 -0.20
N GLU A 64 -25.33 26.59 0.84
CA GLU A 64 -25.65 28.01 0.95
C GLU A 64 -24.62 28.86 0.17
N TYR A 65 -23.44 28.28 -0.10
CA TYR A 65 -22.43 28.92 -0.92
C TYR A 65 -22.67 28.64 -2.41
N PRO A 66 -22.85 29.67 -3.25
CA PRO A 66 -22.98 29.48 -4.69
C PRO A 66 -21.66 28.93 -5.23
N VAL A 67 -21.68 27.73 -5.79
CA VAL A 67 -20.60 27.23 -6.63
C VAL A 67 -20.40 28.21 -7.78
N MET A 68 -19.32 28.98 -7.72
CA MET A 68 -18.96 29.86 -8.84
C MET A 68 -18.60 28.97 -10.04
N PRO A 69 -19.19 29.20 -11.22
CA PRO A 69 -18.83 28.44 -12.39
C PRO A 69 -17.37 28.76 -12.76
N VAL A 70 -16.49 27.77 -12.68
CA VAL A 70 -15.12 27.88 -13.18
C VAL A 70 -15.21 28.05 -14.70
N ARG A 71 -15.03 29.28 -15.19
CA ARG A 71 -14.93 29.57 -16.62
C ARG A 71 -13.54 29.12 -17.10
N THR A 72 -13.38 27.83 -17.39
CA THR A 72 -12.17 27.36 -18.09
C THR A 72 -12.20 27.92 -19.50
N THR A 73 -11.33 28.88 -19.81
CA THR A 73 -11.20 29.32 -21.20
C THR A 73 -10.40 28.26 -21.97
N LYS A 74 -10.63 28.12 -23.28
CA LYS A 74 -9.85 27.19 -24.12
C LYS A 74 -8.33 27.44 -24.04
N LYS A 75 -7.91 28.66 -23.70
CA LYS A 75 -6.50 29.01 -23.43
C LYS A 75 -5.94 28.27 -22.20
N ASP A 76 -6.74 28.06 -21.17
CA ASP A 76 -6.31 27.37 -19.95
C ASP A 76 -6.11 25.87 -20.19
N LEU A 77 -6.95 25.27 -21.03
CA LEU A 77 -6.85 23.85 -21.41
C LEU A 77 -5.56 23.56 -22.21
N THR A 78 -5.14 24.49 -23.09
CA THR A 78 -3.91 24.32 -23.88
C THR A 78 -2.64 24.28 -23.01
N ARG A 79 -2.67 24.88 -21.82
CA ARG A 79 -1.54 24.88 -20.87
C ARG A 79 -1.42 23.54 -20.15
N VAL A 80 -2.54 22.90 -19.80
CA VAL A 80 -2.57 21.55 -19.21
C VAL A 80 -2.09 20.50 -20.20
N SER A 81 -2.42 20.63 -21.49
CA SER A 81 -1.93 19.72 -22.54
C SER A 81 -0.42 19.83 -22.82
N SER A 82 0.24 20.90 -22.36
CA SER A 82 1.70 21.05 -22.47
C SER A 82 2.46 20.53 -21.24
N LEU A 83 1.77 20.21 -20.14
CA LEU A 83 2.35 19.43 -19.06
C LEU A 83 2.50 18.00 -19.56
N LYS A 84 3.66 17.69 -20.15
CA LYS A 84 4.05 16.30 -20.43
C LYS A 84 3.98 15.56 -19.09
N PRO A 85 3.16 14.51 -18.94
CA PRO A 85 3.30 13.61 -17.81
C PRO A 85 4.69 12.98 -17.94
N GLU A 86 5.61 13.33 -17.05
CA GLU A 86 6.84 12.57 -16.86
C GLU A 86 6.42 11.18 -16.40
N ARG A 87 6.27 10.27 -17.37
CA ARG A 87 6.30 8.85 -17.13
C ARG A 87 7.63 8.59 -16.42
N ARG A 88 7.61 8.49 -15.09
CA ARG A 88 8.70 7.87 -14.34
C ARG A 88 8.87 6.47 -14.92
N LYS A 89 9.82 6.33 -15.82
CA LYS A 89 10.31 5.02 -16.23
C LYS A 89 11.09 4.51 -15.03
N THR A 90 10.40 3.79 -14.15
CA THR A 90 11.05 2.77 -13.33
C THR A 90 10.92 1.47 -14.11
N GLY A 91 11.47 1.46 -15.33
CA GLY A 91 11.38 0.32 -16.22
C GLY A 91 12.52 -0.65 -15.94
N LEU A 92 12.28 -1.93 -16.22
CA LEU A 92 13.29 -3.00 -16.21
C LEU A 92 14.54 -2.62 -17.04
N ILE A 93 14.37 -1.80 -18.08
CA ILE A 93 15.47 -1.32 -18.94
C ILE A 93 16.38 -0.33 -18.20
N ASP A 94 15.82 0.56 -17.37
CA ASP A 94 16.61 1.46 -16.52
C ASP A 94 17.38 0.67 -15.46
N PHE A 95 16.80 -0.45 -14.99
CA PHE A 95 17.48 -1.43 -14.13
C PHE A 95 18.65 -2.12 -14.85
N PHE A 96 18.46 -2.56 -16.10
CA PHE A 96 19.55 -3.15 -16.89
C PHE A 96 20.65 -2.15 -17.24
N ASN A 97 20.30 -0.89 -17.53
CA ASN A 97 21.28 0.17 -17.79
C ASN A 97 22.06 0.53 -16.51
N ALA A 98 21.38 0.64 -15.36
CA ALA A 98 22.05 0.85 -14.07
C ALA A 98 22.96 -0.33 -13.66
N VAL A 99 22.55 -1.56 -13.96
CA VAL A 99 23.39 -2.75 -13.77
C VAL A 99 24.59 -2.74 -14.74
N GLY A 100 24.40 -2.28 -15.97
CA GLY A 100 25.48 -2.09 -16.96
C GLY A 100 26.53 -1.08 -16.49
N ASP A 101 26.11 0.07 -15.99
CA ASP A 101 27.00 1.11 -15.46
C ASP A 101 27.75 0.63 -14.20
N ALA A 102 27.10 -0.16 -13.34
CA ALA A 102 27.74 -0.76 -12.16
C ALA A 102 28.81 -1.79 -12.54
N VAL A 103 28.59 -2.58 -13.59
CA VAL A 103 29.58 -3.56 -14.10
C VAL A 103 30.81 -2.84 -14.68
N GLU A 104 30.64 -1.67 -15.32
CA GLU A 104 31.76 -0.89 -15.84
C GLU A 104 32.57 -0.17 -14.74
N VAL A 105 31.90 0.35 -13.72
CA VAL A 105 32.55 0.94 -12.54
C VAL A 105 33.36 -0.12 -11.77
N LEU A 106 32.81 -1.33 -11.57
CA LEU A 106 33.54 -2.44 -10.95
C LEU A 106 34.69 -2.95 -11.83
N GLY A 107 34.53 -2.93 -13.16
CA GLY A 107 35.58 -3.26 -14.13
C GLY A 107 36.76 -2.27 -14.11
N LYS A 108 36.49 -0.98 -13.89
CA LYS A 108 37.53 0.06 -13.72
C LYS A 108 38.19 0.00 -12.34
N VAL A 109 37.45 -0.33 -11.28
CA VAL A 109 38.01 -0.52 -9.92
C VAL A 109 38.91 -1.76 -9.85
N GLY A 110 38.57 -2.84 -10.56
CA GLY A 110 39.37 -4.08 -10.60
C GLY A 110 40.76 -3.96 -11.24
N LYS A 111 41.04 -2.88 -11.99
CA LYS A 111 42.36 -2.62 -12.59
C LYS A 111 43.26 -1.74 -11.73
N ILE A 112 42.70 -1.13 -10.67
CA ILE A 112 43.41 -0.22 -9.75
C ILE A 112 43.94 -0.98 -8.52
N ILE A 113 43.29 -2.07 -8.10
CA ILE A 113 43.71 -2.89 -6.95
C ILE A 113 44.28 -4.21 -7.45
N GLY A 114 45.60 -4.23 -7.62
CA GLY A 114 46.34 -5.45 -7.89
C GLY A 114 46.25 -6.45 -6.74
N ARG A 115 46.36 -7.73 -7.13
CA ARG A 115 46.79 -8.91 -6.37
C ARG A 115 45.83 -9.56 -5.36
N SER A 116 45.86 -10.89 -5.46
CA SER A 116 45.66 -11.94 -4.44
C SER A 116 44.24 -12.35 -4.01
N GLY A 117 43.82 -13.54 -4.48
CA GLY A 117 43.39 -14.61 -3.57
C GLY A 117 41.92 -15.08 -3.65
N GLY A 118 41.74 -16.41 -3.78
CA GLY A 118 40.68 -17.13 -3.07
C GLY A 118 39.51 -17.68 -3.89
N GLN A 119 39.36 -19.00 -3.89
CA GLN A 119 38.34 -19.81 -4.59
C GLN A 119 36.92 -19.57 -4.06
N GLY A 120 35.97 -19.27 -4.94
CA GLY A 120 34.54 -19.19 -4.63
C GLY A 120 33.90 -20.59 -4.55
N ARG A 121 33.29 -20.91 -3.41
CA ARG A 121 32.44 -22.10 -3.24
C ARG A 121 31.02 -21.79 -3.74
N SER A 122 30.54 -22.58 -4.70
CA SER A 122 29.15 -22.59 -5.16
C SER A 122 28.24 -23.24 -4.10
N PHE A 123 27.23 -22.52 -3.60
CA PHE A 123 26.20 -23.08 -2.72
C PHE A 123 24.87 -23.19 -3.48
N SER A 124 24.59 -24.39 -3.98
CA SER A 124 23.37 -24.78 -4.69
C SER A 124 22.26 -25.15 -3.70
N GLY A 125 21.44 -24.18 -3.31
CA GLY A 125 20.28 -24.41 -2.44
C GLY A 125 18.99 -24.68 -3.22
N LYS A 126 18.76 -25.92 -3.68
CA LYS A 126 17.44 -26.38 -4.14
C LYS A 126 16.54 -26.62 -2.93
N ARG A 127 15.46 -25.86 -2.75
CA ARG A 127 14.30 -26.31 -1.96
C ARG A 127 13.01 -25.92 -2.68
N ASN A 128 12.48 -26.90 -3.42
CA ASN A 128 11.20 -26.85 -4.08
C ASN A 128 10.06 -26.95 -3.05
N PHE A 129 9.09 -26.06 -3.23
CA PHE A 129 7.78 -26.04 -2.63
C PHE A 129 6.97 -27.30 -3.00
N GLY A 130 6.36 -27.91 -1.98
CA GLY A 130 4.96 -28.38 -2.00
C GLY A 130 4.57 -29.54 -2.92
N ARG A 131 4.15 -30.66 -2.29
CA ARG A 131 2.80 -31.28 -2.48
C ARG A 131 2.66 -32.47 -1.54
N GLY A 132 2.06 -32.23 -0.37
CA GLY A 132 1.41 -33.26 0.42
C GLY A 132 -0.04 -33.42 -0.05
N VAL A 133 -0.39 -34.57 -0.61
CA VAL A 133 -1.77 -35.05 -0.67
C VAL A 133 -1.74 -36.53 -0.29
N GLN A 134 -1.97 -36.80 0.99
CA GLN A 134 -2.17 -38.14 1.52
C GLN A 134 -3.49 -38.71 0.94
N ARG A 135 -3.40 -39.76 0.12
CA ARG A 135 -4.56 -40.61 -0.16
C ARG A 135 -4.36 -41.95 0.55
N ARG A 136 -5.05 -42.06 1.70
CA ARG A 136 -5.42 -43.33 2.33
C ARG A 136 -6.25 -44.17 1.36
N ARG A 137 -5.93 -45.46 1.22
CA ARG A 137 -6.85 -46.61 1.01
C ARG A 137 -5.95 -47.87 1.03
N ARG A 138 -5.96 -48.65 2.14
CA ARG A 138 -6.67 -49.93 2.33
C ARG A 138 -6.43 -50.86 1.12
N GLY A 139 -5.72 -51.99 1.19
CA GLY A 139 -5.76 -53.03 2.21
C GLY A 139 -6.76 -54.13 1.82
N ARG A 140 -6.41 -54.96 0.83
CA ARG A 140 -6.71 -56.40 0.71
C ARG A 140 -6.13 -56.93 -0.60
#